data_AF-A0A7U1E1C0-F1
#
_entry.id   AF-A0A7U1E1C0-F1
#
_cell.length_a   1.000
_cell.length_b   1.000
_cell.length_c   1.000
_cell.angle_alpha   90.00
_cell.angle_beta   90.00
_cell.angle_gamma   90.00
#
_symmetry.space_group_name_H-M   'P 1'
#
loop_
_entity.id
_entity.type
_entity.pdbx_description
1 polymer ?
#
loop_
_entity_poly.entity_id
_entity_poly.type
_entity_poly.pdbx_seq_one_letter_code
_entity_poly.pdbx_strand_id
1 'polypeptide(L)' 'MHKSEAEKIDSILDEHNDIENTGIVGDEGRVYLAGIPEKGKLIASWGKNNSCQVIFNNIQQSDKKSGVIFEKNLVCK' A
#
# COMPACT_ATOMS: atom_id res chain seq x y z
N MET A 1 15.56 3.52 -24.51
CA MET A 1 15.95 3.28 -23.10
C MET A 1 14.82 3.84 -22.24
N HIS A 2 13.80 3.01 -21.98
CA HIS A 2 12.57 3.41 -21.30
C HIS A 2 12.83 3.59 -19.81
N LYS A 3 12.57 4.80 -19.31
CA LYS A 3 12.69 5.15 -17.90
C LYS A 3 11.50 4.51 -17.19
N SER A 4 11.77 3.54 -16.30
CA SER A 4 10.78 2.99 -15.36
C SER A 4 10.16 4.15 -14.59
N GLU A 5 8.88 4.40 -14.82
CA GLU A 5 8.08 5.30 -14.00
C GLU A 5 7.75 4.52 -12.72
N ALA A 6 8.43 4.85 -11.64
CA ALA A 6 8.15 4.27 -10.34
C ALA A 6 6.71 4.64 -9.94
N GLU A 7 5.84 3.64 -9.92
CA GLU A 7 4.48 3.72 -9.40
C GLU A 7 4.58 3.98 -7.88
N LYS A 8 4.29 5.20 -7.45
CA LYS A 8 4.45 5.65 -6.06
C LYS A 8 3.15 5.40 -5.32
N ILE A 9 3.20 4.78 -4.16
CA ILE A 9 2.07 4.83 -3.22
C ILE A 9 2.20 6.09 -2.38
N ASP A 10 1.27 7.02 -2.56
CA ASP A 10 1.13 8.21 -1.75
C ASP A 10 0.11 7.95 -0.63
N SER A 11 0.56 8.14 0.60
CA SER A 11 -0.26 8.17 1.82
C SER A 11 -0.98 6.87 2.22
N ILE A 12 -0.63 6.43 3.42
CA ILE A 12 -1.50 5.66 4.28
C ILE A 12 -2.07 6.60 5.32
N LEU A 13 -3.39 6.82 5.27
CA LEU A 13 -4.07 7.67 6.24
C LEU A 13 -4.72 6.79 7.30
N ASP A 14 -4.22 6.86 8.54
CA ASP A 14 -4.92 6.41 9.76
C ASP A 14 -5.65 7.62 10.37
N GLU A 15 -6.83 7.42 10.93
CA GLU A 15 -7.68 8.50 11.46
C GLU A 15 -7.15 9.13 12.77
N HIS A 16 -6.08 8.58 13.37
CA HIS A 16 -5.57 9.03 14.67
C HIS A 16 -4.05 9.26 14.76
N ASN A 17 -3.30 9.14 13.67
CA ASN A 17 -1.89 9.55 13.60
C ASN A 17 -1.46 9.55 12.13
N ASP A 18 -1.02 10.70 11.61
CA ASP A 18 -0.61 10.88 10.20
C ASP A 18 0.74 10.20 9.90
N ILE A 19 0.82 8.87 10.06
CA ILE A 19 2.00 8.11 9.67
C ILE A 19 1.93 7.86 8.16
N GLU A 20 2.51 8.78 7.40
CA GLU A 20 2.68 8.63 5.96
C GLU A 20 3.74 7.57 5.64
N ASN A 21 3.29 6.33 5.43
CA ASN A 21 4.12 5.30 4.82
C ASN A 21 4.05 5.43 3.29
N THR A 22 5.20 5.50 2.64
CA THR A 22 5.32 5.50 1.17
C THR A 22 6.11 4.28 0.70
N GLY A 23 5.83 3.85 -0.52
CA GLY A 23 6.49 2.71 -1.14
C GLY A 23 6.46 2.81 -2.65
N ILE A 24 7.31 2.03 -3.30
CA ILE A 24 7.37 1.90 -4.75
C ILE A 24 6.74 0.56 -5.10
N VAL A 25 5.77 0.57 -6.02
CA VAL A 25 5.22 -0.65 -6.59
C VAL A 25 6.25 -1.23 -7.56
N GLY A 26 6.65 -2.46 -7.30
CA GLY A 26 7.54 -3.23 -8.16
C GLY A 26 6.75 -4.03 -9.19
N ASP A 27 7.44 -4.95 -9.84
CA ASP A 27 6.83 -5.81 -10.84
C ASP A 27 5.64 -6.60 -10.25
N GLU A 28 4.64 -6.84 -11.10
CA GLU A 28 3.38 -7.52 -10.76
C GLU A 28 2.49 -6.76 -9.77
N GLY A 29 2.65 -5.44 -9.64
CA GLY A 29 1.75 -4.59 -8.84
C GLY A 29 1.94 -4.76 -7.33
N ARG A 30 3.11 -5.26 -6.89
CA ARG A 30 3.40 -5.53 -5.47
C ARG A 30 4.17 -4.41 -4.80
N VAL A 31 3.88 -4.21 -3.52
CA VAL A 31 4.57 -3.26 -2.64
C VAL A 31 4.79 -3.91 -1.28
N TYR A 32 5.93 -3.60 -0.65
CA TYR A 32 6.21 -3.99 0.73
C TYR A 32 6.20 -2.75 1.60
N LEU A 33 5.38 -2.76 2.64
CA LEU A 33 5.20 -1.61 3.53
C LEU A 33 5.33 -2.08 4.98
N ALA A 34 6.06 -1.31 5.78
CA ALA A 34 6.21 -1.51 7.22
C ALA A 34 5.47 -0.42 7.99
N GLY A 35 5.21 -0.63 9.29
CA GLY A 35 4.55 0.37 10.12
C GLY A 35 3.10 0.66 9.72
N ILE A 36 2.43 -0.30 9.08
CA ILE A 36 1.06 -0.14 8.57
C ILE A 36 0.04 -0.23 9.71
N PRO A 37 -0.87 0.75 9.83
CA PRO A 37 -1.96 0.69 10.80
C PRO A 37 -2.93 -0.47 10.49
N GLU A 38 -3.78 -0.84 11.45
CA GLU A 38 -4.74 -1.93 11.25
C GLU A 38 -5.80 -1.59 10.17
N LYS A 39 -6.19 -0.31 10.11
CA LYS A 39 -7.15 0.25 9.15
C LYS A 39 -6.59 1.52 8.52
N GLY A 40 -7.03 1.83 7.30
CA GLY A 40 -6.58 3.01 6.59
C GLY A 40 -6.86 2.96 5.10
N LYS A 41 -6.20 3.84 4.37
CA LYS A 41 -6.35 4.00 2.91
C LYS A 41 -4.99 3.92 2.24
N LEU A 42 -4.85 3.21 1.13
CA LEU A 42 -3.68 3.28 0.24
C LEU A 42 -4.04 4.06 -1.02
N ILE A 43 -3.15 4.95 -1.48
CA ILE A 43 -3.29 5.61 -2.79
C ILE A 43 -2.09 5.25 -3.65
N ALA A 44 -2.30 4.53 -4.75
CA ALA A 44 -1.26 4.29 -5.76
C ALA A 44 -1.36 5.38 -6.84
N SER A 45 -0.25 6.04 -7.18
CA SER A 45 -0.20 7.12 -8.18
C SER A 45 0.95 6.89 -9.16
N TRP A 46 0.65 6.96 -10.45
CA TRP A 46 1.61 6.76 -11.55
C TRP A 46 1.58 7.88 -12.58
N GLY A 47 0.96 9.01 -12.24
CA GLY A 47 0.94 10.21 -13.06
C GLY A 47 0.09 11.31 -12.43
N LYS A 48 0.16 12.52 -12.99
CA LYS A 48 -0.48 13.73 -12.43
C LYS A 48 -1.96 13.56 -12.10
N ASN A 49 -2.69 12.80 -12.91
CA ASN A 49 -4.12 12.51 -12.74
C ASN A 49 -4.42 11.01 -12.73
N ASN A 50 -3.38 10.18 -12.60
CA ASN A 50 -3.49 8.74 -12.67
C ASN A 50 -3.19 8.18 -11.29
N SER A 51 -4.25 7.90 -10.54
CA SER A 51 -4.17 7.28 -9.25
C SER A 51 -5.31 6.31 -9.02
N CYS A 52 -5.07 5.37 -8.12
CA CYS A 52 -6.05 4.46 -7.56
C CYS A 52 -6.05 4.63 -6.05
N GLN A 53 -7.23 4.48 -5.46
CA GLN A 53 -7.39 4.42 -4.01
C GLN A 53 -8.03 3.10 -3.59
N VAL A 54 -7.53 2.50 -2.52
CA VAL A 54 -8.17 1.37 -1.83
C VAL A 54 -8.23 1.58 -0.33
N ILE A 55 -9.35 1.21 0.29
CA ILE A 55 -9.52 1.23 1.74
C ILE A 55 -9.24 -0.19 2.25
N PHE A 56 -8.43 -0.29 3.28
CA PHE A 56 -8.15 -1.55 3.95
C PHE A 56 -8.59 -1.50 5.41
N ASN A 57 -9.09 -2.63 5.90
CA ASN A 57 -9.36 -2.87 7.31
C ASN A 57 -8.74 -4.21 7.70
N ASN A 58 -8.32 -4.35 8.95
CA ASN A 58 -7.81 -5.58 9.54
C ASN A 58 -6.70 -6.21 8.67
N ILE A 59 -5.60 -5.49 8.39
CA ILE A 59 -4.49 -6.09 7.62
C ILE A 59 -3.82 -7.21 8.40
N GLN A 60 -3.79 -7.13 9.73
CA GLN A 60 -3.18 -8.12 10.61
C GLN A 60 -4.15 -9.28 10.95
N GLN A 61 -4.95 -9.76 9.99
CA GLN A 61 -5.82 -10.89 10.30
C GLN A 61 -5.01 -12.18 10.41
N SER A 62 -5.00 -12.64 11.66
CA SER A 62 -4.22 -13.71 12.24
C SER A 62 -4.70 -15.08 11.76
N ASP A 63 -4.06 -15.60 10.72
CA ASP A 63 -3.66 -17.00 10.77
C ASP A 63 -2.25 -17.03 11.34
N LYS A 64 -2.13 -17.51 12.59
CA LYS A 64 -0.87 -17.70 13.31
C LYS A 64 0.08 -18.61 12.52
N LYS A 65 0.73 -18.07 11.49
CA LYS A 65 1.98 -18.57 10.95
C LYS A 65 2.99 -17.46 11.14
N SER A 66 4.09 -17.82 11.80
CA SER A 66 5.19 -16.98 12.27
C SER A 66 5.96 -16.32 11.11
N GLY A 67 5.29 -15.54 10.26
CA GLY A 67 5.89 -14.79 9.17
C GLY A 67 6.15 -13.35 9.58
N VAL A 68 7.33 -12.82 9.24
CA VAL A 68 7.68 -11.40 9.40
C VAL A 68 6.93 -10.52 8.38
N ILE A 69 6.35 -11.15 7.35
CA ILE A 69 5.67 -10.49 6.22
C ILE A 69 4.26 -11.08 6.08
N PHE A 70 3.26 -10.20 5.98
CA PHE A 70 1.86 -10.53 5.69
C PHE A 70 1.52 -10.02 4.30
N GLU A 71 0.89 -10.87 3.47
CA GLU A 71 0.47 -10.51 2.12
C GLU A 71 -1.04 -10.32 2.06
N LYS A 72 -1.50 -9.24 1.42
CA LYS A 72 -2.91 -8.97 1.19
C LYS A 72 -3.10 -8.43 -0.22
N ASN A 73 -3.99 -9.06 -0.98
CA ASN A 73 -4.38 -8.60 -2.30
C ASN A 73 -5.50 -7.57 -2.17
N LEU A 74 -5.27 -6.38 -2.72
CA LEU A 74 -6.21 -5.26 -2.70
C LEU A 74 -6.47 -4.81 -4.13
N VAL A 75 -7.74 -4.61 -4.47
CA VAL A 75 -8.17 -4.24 -5.83
C VAL A 75 -8.75 -2.83 -5.82
N CYS A 76 -8.25 -2.00 -6.73
CA CYS A 76 -8.78 -0.69 -7.06
C CYS A 76 -10.20 -0.82 -7.63
N LYS A 77 -11.13 0.00 -7.17
CA LYS A 77 -12.43 0.17 -7.83
C LYS A 77 -12.38 1.32 -8.83
#